data_AF-A0A9W8B820-F1
#
_entry.id   AF-A0A9W8B820-F1
#
_cell.length_a   1.000
_cell.length_b   1.000
_cell.length_c   1.000
_cell.angle_alpha   90.00
_cell.angle_beta   90.00
_cell.angle_gamma   90.00
#
_symmetry.space_group_name_H-M   'P 1'
#
loop_
_entity.id
_entity.type
_entity.pdbx_description
1 polymer ?
#
loop_
_entity_poly.entity_id
_entity_poly.type
_entity_poly.pdbx_seq_one_letter_code
_entity_poly.pdbx_strand_id
1 'polypeptide(L)'
;MLTIPIPLNPTGDSTDQAPLFTPALWVQRRRKVADKVYQAGACKVLDLGCGEGSLLSFLISPHPDVVISHLYGMDIDREALGLARANCDVTDTDYRDLRPLPLTIDLYHGSLANPCDALVGVDCITFVEVIEHLYPETLECVGPVALGYYQPSTFIVTTPNAEFNVHFPNLKYDTQEATFRHDDHKFEWTRAEFRQWCESQCERYNYAVAYDGVGYYHGKQDAPEGPCTQIAVFTRATPRNNEANTNAPLLKSQQPQLLCRIILPSYTVRLDRRAIHAEIDLVAQSLVSSTYLAQVLLHPDIAATLSADCPAGTTEIPLDEIWSDPTVRRMTKTRRGLIEYLVDHPSFQVLTGPAFRENCLNDSTGWHFFYPVSEATTDAEQNPLANTNACTAECDAIYPVDPDYGWT
;
A
#
# COMPACT_ATOMS: atom_id res chain seq x y z
N MET A 1 -7.48 -5.01 -15.27
CA MET A 1 -6.82 -3.96 -16.07
C MET A 1 -5.50 -4.53 -16.50
N LEU A 2 -5.49 -5.03 -17.73
CA LEU A 2 -4.40 -5.83 -18.26
C LEU A 2 -3.13 -4.98 -18.35
N THR A 3 -2.05 -5.52 -17.79
CA THR A 3 -0.67 -5.16 -18.10
C THR A 3 -0.57 -4.73 -19.56
N ILE A 4 -0.03 -3.53 -19.82
CA ILE A 4 0.38 -3.12 -21.18
C ILE A 4 1.15 -4.31 -21.77
N PRO A 5 0.57 -5.08 -22.71
CA PRO A 5 1.34 -6.09 -23.39
C PRO A 5 2.19 -5.29 -24.35
N ILE A 6 3.47 -5.10 -24.02
CA ILE A 6 4.44 -4.78 -25.05
C ILE A 6 4.33 -5.96 -26.03
N PRO A 7 3.92 -5.75 -27.29
CA PRO A 7 3.77 -6.86 -28.22
C PRO A 7 5.13 -7.55 -28.35
N LEU A 8 5.21 -8.79 -27.89
CA LEU A 8 6.26 -9.70 -28.32
C LEU A 8 6.06 -9.89 -29.83
N ASN A 9 7.07 -9.46 -30.58
CA ASN A 9 7.09 -9.43 -32.04
C ASN A 9 6.71 -10.82 -32.61
N PRO A 10 5.75 -10.96 -33.53
CA PRO A 10 5.38 -12.25 -34.11
C PRO A 10 6.36 -12.76 -35.17
N THR A 11 7.52 -12.13 -35.31
CA THR A 11 8.62 -12.61 -36.14
C THR A 11 9.81 -12.89 -35.23
N GLY A 12 10.20 -14.17 -35.15
CA GLY A 12 11.30 -14.67 -34.33
C GLY A 12 12.65 -14.06 -34.71
N ASP A 13 12.90 -12.85 -34.20
CA ASP A 13 14.20 -12.22 -34.18
C ASP A 13 14.46 -11.70 -32.77
N SER A 14 15.38 -12.37 -32.09
CA SER A 14 15.88 -12.05 -30.76
C SER A 14 16.57 -10.68 -30.81
N THR A 15 15.89 -9.61 -30.39
CA THR A 15 16.55 -8.35 -30.09
C THR A 15 16.46 -8.06 -28.60
N ASP A 16 17.64 -8.10 -28.01
CA ASP A 16 18.04 -7.77 -26.65
C ASP A 16 17.83 -6.26 -26.37
N GLN A 17 16.60 -5.76 -26.57
CA GLN A 17 16.28 -4.36 -26.28
C GLN A 17 16.00 -4.21 -24.78
N ALA A 18 16.85 -3.44 -24.11
CA ALA A 18 16.63 -3.05 -22.73
C ALA A 18 15.22 -2.41 -22.57
N PRO A 19 14.53 -2.68 -21.45
CA PRO A 19 13.21 -2.11 -21.21
C PRO A 19 13.24 -0.59 -21.27
N LEU A 20 12.30 0.02 -21.99
CA LEU A 20 12.23 1.48 -22.20
C LEU A 20 12.17 2.27 -20.88
N PHE A 21 11.63 1.67 -19.82
CA PHE A 21 11.50 2.27 -18.50
C PHE A 21 12.05 1.35 -17.42
N THR A 22 12.95 1.89 -16.59
CA THR A 22 13.43 1.23 -15.36
C THR A 22 13.25 2.19 -14.18
N PRO A 23 12.38 1.86 -13.19
CA PRO A 23 11.48 0.71 -13.14
C PRO A 23 10.37 0.79 -14.20
N ALA A 24 9.59 -0.29 -14.38
CA ALA A 24 8.48 -0.33 -15.34
C ALA A 24 7.49 0.83 -15.17
N LEU A 25 6.88 1.29 -16.27
CA LEU A 25 6.03 2.49 -16.28
C LEU A 25 4.87 2.43 -15.28
N TRP A 26 4.21 1.27 -15.17
CA TRP A 26 3.11 1.08 -14.23
C TRP A 26 3.56 1.26 -12.77
N VAL A 27 4.80 0.87 -12.43
CA VAL A 27 5.37 1.06 -11.08
C VAL A 27 5.60 2.55 -10.84
N GLN A 28 6.20 3.25 -11.80
CA GLN A 28 6.42 4.69 -11.70
C GLN A 28 5.09 5.44 -11.51
N ARG A 29 4.07 5.06 -12.29
CA ARG A 29 2.73 5.64 -12.23
C ARG A 29 2.07 5.42 -10.86
N ARG A 30 1.98 4.17 -10.40
CA ARG A 30 1.36 3.85 -9.09
C ARG A 30 2.07 4.56 -7.94
N ARG A 31 3.41 4.55 -7.94
CA ARG A 31 4.20 5.31 -6.95
C ARG A 31 3.88 6.80 -7.01
N LYS A 32 3.89 7.40 -8.20
CA LYS A 32 3.62 8.83 -8.35
C LYS A 32 2.22 9.21 -7.90
N VAL A 33 1.21 8.42 -8.26
CA VAL A 33 -0.17 8.67 -7.82
C VAL A 33 -0.29 8.51 -6.30
N ALA A 34 0.29 7.47 -5.72
CA ALA A 34 0.32 7.28 -4.27
C ALA A 34 1.02 8.45 -3.56
N ASP A 35 2.16 8.93 -4.05
CA ASP A 35 2.85 10.11 -3.52
C ASP A 35 1.93 11.34 -3.52
N LYS A 36 1.13 11.55 -4.59
CA LYS A 36 0.17 12.66 -4.64
C LYS A 36 -0.99 12.48 -3.66
N VAL A 37 -1.47 11.26 -3.47
CA VAL A 37 -2.49 10.94 -2.45
C VAL A 37 -1.96 11.25 -1.04
N TYR A 38 -0.72 10.87 -0.75
CA TYR A 38 -0.08 11.17 0.54
C TYR A 38 0.20 12.66 0.71
N GLN A 39 0.69 13.35 -0.31
CA GLN A 39 0.89 14.81 -0.29
C GLN A 39 -0.42 15.58 -0.04
N ALA A 40 -1.55 15.04 -0.52
CA ALA A 40 -2.87 15.60 -0.25
C ALA A 40 -3.35 15.37 1.21
N GLY A 41 -2.69 14.49 1.97
CA GLY A 41 -3.12 14.12 3.33
C GLY A 41 -4.47 13.42 3.36
N ALA A 42 -4.84 12.70 2.31
CA ALA A 42 -6.16 12.13 2.15
C ALA A 42 -6.42 10.97 3.12
N CYS A 43 -7.57 11.01 3.82
CA CYS A 43 -7.99 9.93 4.72
C CYS A 43 -9.01 8.99 4.07
N LYS A 44 -9.79 9.51 3.10
CA LYS A 44 -10.77 8.78 2.29
C LYS A 44 -10.44 8.96 0.81
N VAL A 45 -10.07 7.87 0.14
CA VAL A 45 -9.63 7.89 -1.26
C VAL A 45 -10.59 7.05 -2.10
N LEU A 46 -11.05 7.61 -3.22
CA LEU A 46 -11.87 6.91 -4.21
C LEU A 46 -11.08 6.74 -5.51
N ASP A 47 -10.89 5.50 -5.93
CA ASP A 47 -10.33 5.14 -7.23
C ASP A 47 -11.49 4.87 -8.21
N LEU A 48 -11.73 5.82 -9.12
CA LEU A 48 -12.74 5.73 -10.15
C LEU A 48 -12.15 5.01 -11.37
N GLY A 49 -12.79 3.92 -11.81
CA GLY A 49 -12.20 3.01 -12.78
C GLY A 49 -11.06 2.19 -12.17
N CYS A 50 -11.29 1.62 -10.98
CA CYS A 50 -10.22 0.95 -10.22
C CYS A 50 -9.72 -0.35 -10.86
N GLY A 51 -10.43 -0.89 -11.86
CA GLY A 51 -10.14 -2.15 -12.52
C GLY A 51 -9.98 -3.29 -11.52
N GLU A 52 -8.82 -3.93 -11.55
CA GLU A 52 -8.44 -5.04 -10.65
C GLU A 52 -7.87 -4.57 -9.30
N GLY A 53 -8.05 -3.30 -8.95
CA GLY A 53 -7.65 -2.74 -7.66
C GLY A 53 -6.15 -2.62 -7.47
N SER A 54 -5.34 -2.53 -8.53
CA SER A 54 -3.87 -2.51 -8.39
C SER A 54 -3.35 -1.24 -7.69
N LEU A 55 -4.05 -0.11 -7.79
CA LEU A 55 -3.75 1.08 -6.99
C LEU A 55 -4.26 0.93 -5.56
N LEU A 56 -5.48 0.39 -5.39
CA LEU A 56 -6.06 0.14 -4.07
C LEU A 56 -5.14 -0.75 -3.23
N SER A 57 -4.70 -1.90 -3.76
CA SER A 57 -3.78 -2.81 -3.07
C SER A 57 -2.43 -2.15 -2.75
N PHE A 58 -1.95 -1.27 -3.62
CA PHE A 58 -0.74 -0.48 -3.37
C PHE A 58 -0.92 0.49 -2.19
N LEU A 59 -2.10 1.08 -2.04
CA LEU A 59 -2.45 2.02 -0.95
C LEU A 59 -2.84 1.35 0.37
N ILE A 60 -2.98 0.01 0.42
CA ILE A 60 -3.21 -0.72 1.68
C ILE A 60 -2.01 -0.57 2.62
N SER A 61 -0.80 -0.56 2.03
CA SER A 61 0.47 -0.41 2.73
C SER A 61 0.48 0.87 3.57
N PRO A 62 0.86 0.81 4.85
CA PRO A 62 0.86 1.98 5.72
C PRO A 62 1.88 3.03 5.26
N HIS A 63 1.50 4.30 5.35
CA HIS A 63 2.39 5.44 5.19
C HIS A 63 2.68 6.07 6.56
N PRO A 64 3.93 6.50 6.86
CA PRO A 64 4.31 7.00 8.18
C PRO A 64 3.49 8.24 8.63
N ASP A 65 3.27 9.18 7.70
CA ASP A 65 2.67 10.48 8.04
C ASP A 65 1.18 10.60 7.69
N VAL A 66 0.64 9.66 6.92
CA VAL A 66 -0.71 9.78 6.33
C VAL A 66 -1.49 8.51 6.62
N VAL A 67 -2.65 8.68 7.22
CA VAL A 67 -3.53 7.57 7.58
C VAL A 67 -4.72 7.55 6.63
N ILE A 68 -4.68 6.60 5.70
CA ILE A 68 -5.86 6.24 4.92
C ILE A 68 -6.73 5.32 5.80
N SER A 69 -7.95 5.79 6.07
CA SER A 69 -8.95 5.09 6.88
C SER A 69 -10.01 4.39 6.02
N HIS A 70 -10.22 4.88 4.80
CA HIS A 70 -11.17 4.30 3.85
C HIS A 70 -10.65 4.39 2.42
N LEU A 71 -10.66 3.25 1.73
CA LEU A 71 -10.45 3.14 0.29
C LEU A 71 -11.76 2.76 -0.39
N TYR A 72 -12.10 3.44 -1.47
CA TYR A 72 -13.26 3.13 -2.29
C TYR A 72 -12.77 2.78 -3.70
N GLY A 73 -13.22 1.65 -4.24
CA GLY A 73 -13.03 1.33 -5.65
C GLY A 73 -14.38 1.38 -6.37
N MET A 74 -14.44 1.97 -7.56
CA MET A 74 -15.61 1.86 -8.43
C MET A 74 -15.19 1.46 -9.83
N ASP A 75 -15.86 0.47 -10.40
CA ASP A 75 -15.68 0.10 -11.80
C ASP A 75 -17.00 -0.39 -12.43
N ILE A 76 -17.09 -0.28 -13.76
CA ILE A 76 -18.20 -0.84 -14.55
C ILE A 76 -18.01 -2.33 -14.80
N ASP A 77 -16.77 -2.82 -14.76
CA ASP A 77 -16.42 -4.21 -15.00
C ASP A 77 -16.50 -5.01 -13.70
N ARG A 78 -17.51 -5.87 -13.62
CA ARG A 78 -17.75 -6.73 -12.45
C ARG A 78 -16.71 -7.84 -12.32
N GLU A 79 -16.11 -8.31 -13.41
CA GLU A 79 -15.05 -9.33 -13.37
C GLU A 79 -13.76 -8.73 -12.83
N ALA A 80 -13.40 -7.53 -13.30
CA ALA A 80 -12.27 -6.78 -12.77
C ALA A 80 -12.43 -6.50 -11.27
N LEU A 81 -13.63 -6.14 -10.80
CA LEU A 81 -13.92 -5.98 -9.37
C LEU A 81 -13.78 -7.29 -8.57
N GLY A 82 -13.98 -8.45 -9.20
CA GLY A 82 -13.69 -9.76 -8.61
C GLY A 82 -12.19 -9.93 -8.31
N LEU A 83 -11.33 -9.51 -9.25
CA LEU A 83 -9.87 -9.46 -9.05
C LEU A 83 -9.47 -8.39 -8.02
N ALA A 84 -10.11 -7.22 -8.05
CA ALA A 84 -9.89 -6.16 -7.06
C ALA A 84 -10.18 -6.65 -5.64
N ARG A 85 -11.26 -7.40 -5.46
CA ARG A 85 -11.56 -8.04 -4.18
C ARG A 85 -10.42 -8.97 -3.77
N ALA A 86 -9.97 -9.86 -4.65
CA ALA A 86 -8.90 -10.82 -4.33
C ALA A 86 -7.58 -10.11 -3.99
N ASN A 87 -7.21 -9.08 -4.76
CA ASN A 87 -5.98 -8.30 -4.55
C ASN A 87 -5.99 -7.43 -3.29
N CYS A 88 -7.18 -7.13 -2.76
CA CYS A 88 -7.35 -6.31 -1.56
C CYS A 88 -7.80 -7.12 -0.34
N ASP A 89 -8.01 -8.44 -0.48
CA ASP A 89 -8.52 -9.27 0.60
C ASP A 89 -7.49 -9.43 1.72
N VAL A 90 -7.98 -9.75 2.92
CA VAL A 90 -7.13 -9.91 4.08
C VAL A 90 -6.27 -11.17 3.94
N THR A 91 -4.97 -11.02 4.17
CA THR A 91 -4.00 -12.12 4.15
C THR A 91 -3.64 -12.59 5.56
N ASP A 92 -3.02 -13.76 5.68
CA ASP A 92 -2.47 -14.23 6.96
C ASP A 92 -1.42 -13.26 7.52
N THR A 93 -0.70 -12.54 6.65
CA THR A 93 0.24 -11.49 7.03
C THR A 93 -0.47 -10.32 7.69
N ASP A 94 -1.66 -9.93 7.24
CA ASP A 94 -2.39 -8.83 7.89
C ASP A 94 -2.84 -9.17 9.32
N TYR A 95 -3.13 -10.44 9.61
CA TYR A 95 -3.45 -10.90 10.97
C TYR A 95 -2.21 -11.03 11.87
N ARG A 96 -1.05 -11.32 11.27
CA ARG A 96 0.24 -11.38 11.96
C ARG A 96 0.77 -9.97 12.27
N ASP A 97 0.79 -9.13 11.24
CA ASP A 97 1.38 -7.80 11.23
C ASP A 97 0.28 -6.74 11.24
N LEU A 98 -0.44 -6.69 12.35
CA LEU A 98 -1.62 -5.85 12.49
C LEU A 98 -1.30 -4.38 12.25
N ARG A 99 -2.19 -3.70 11.52
CA ARG A 99 -2.02 -2.27 11.29
C ARG A 99 -2.38 -1.43 12.54
N PRO A 100 -1.72 -0.27 12.72
CA PRO A 100 -2.04 0.71 13.77
C PRO A 100 -3.50 1.09 13.91
N LEU A 101 -4.12 1.37 12.76
CA LEU A 101 -5.36 2.10 12.63
C LEU A 101 -6.25 1.41 11.60
N PRO A 102 -7.57 1.35 11.81
CA PRO A 102 -8.48 0.67 10.91
C PRO A 102 -8.39 1.17 9.47
N LEU A 103 -8.50 0.24 8.52
CA LEU A 103 -8.73 0.53 7.11
C LEU A 103 -9.92 -0.29 6.62
N THR A 104 -10.87 0.38 5.99
CA THR A 104 -11.98 -0.27 5.27
C THR A 104 -11.82 -0.05 3.77
N ILE A 105 -12.11 -1.08 2.99
CA ILE A 105 -12.10 -1.02 1.52
C ILE A 105 -13.51 -1.39 1.05
N ASP A 106 -14.18 -0.48 0.33
CA ASP A 106 -15.50 -0.73 -0.26
C ASP A 106 -15.38 -0.74 -1.80
N LEU A 107 -15.83 -1.83 -2.43
CA LEU A 107 -15.84 -1.96 -3.89
C LEU A 107 -17.27 -1.81 -4.44
N TYR A 108 -17.46 -0.86 -5.36
CA TYR A 108 -18.74 -0.55 -5.98
C TYR A 108 -18.75 -0.96 -7.45
N HIS A 109 -19.81 -1.62 -7.87
CA HIS A 109 -20.13 -1.82 -9.29
C HIS A 109 -20.99 -0.66 -9.76
N GLY A 110 -20.46 0.17 -10.65
CA GLY A 110 -21.14 1.35 -11.11
C GLY A 110 -20.33 2.13 -12.14
N SER A 111 -21.01 3.03 -12.85
CA SER A 111 -20.37 3.93 -13.81
C SER A 111 -20.16 5.31 -13.20
N LEU A 112 -19.04 5.97 -13.55
CA LEU A 112 -18.76 7.35 -13.18
C LEU A 112 -19.90 8.32 -13.56
N ALA A 113 -20.71 8.00 -14.57
CA ALA A 113 -21.84 8.82 -14.98
C ALA A 113 -23.02 8.79 -13.98
N ASN A 114 -22.94 7.93 -12.95
CA ASN A 114 -23.97 7.75 -11.94
C ASN A 114 -23.33 7.94 -10.56
N PRO A 115 -23.47 9.12 -9.95
CA PRO A 115 -22.93 9.35 -8.63
C PRO A 115 -23.62 8.51 -7.56
N CYS A 116 -22.90 8.25 -6.47
CA CYS A 116 -23.39 7.53 -5.30
C CYS A 116 -23.26 8.42 -4.06
N ASP A 117 -24.37 8.69 -3.36
CA ASP A 117 -24.37 9.52 -2.15
C ASP A 117 -23.42 8.98 -1.07
N ALA A 118 -23.22 7.65 -1.02
CA ALA A 118 -22.31 7.00 -0.07
C ALA A 118 -20.82 7.36 -0.26
N LEU A 119 -20.47 7.89 -1.43
CA LEU A 119 -19.11 8.32 -1.79
C LEU A 119 -18.92 9.83 -1.65
N VAL A 120 -19.98 10.59 -1.31
CA VAL A 120 -19.84 11.99 -0.95
C VAL A 120 -19.00 12.09 0.33
N GLY A 121 -18.05 13.01 0.32
CA GLY A 121 -17.18 13.23 1.46
C GLY A 121 -15.74 12.76 1.27
N VAL A 122 -15.43 12.06 0.18
CA VAL A 122 -14.06 11.61 -0.18
C VAL A 122 -13.09 12.79 -0.29
N ASP A 123 -11.89 12.61 0.24
CA ASP A 123 -10.87 13.67 0.27
C ASP A 123 -10.12 13.71 -1.07
N CYS A 124 -9.80 12.54 -1.60
CA CYS A 124 -9.08 12.38 -2.86
C CYS A 124 -9.83 11.45 -3.81
N ILE A 125 -9.88 11.82 -5.08
CA ILE A 125 -10.31 10.92 -6.16
C ILE A 125 -9.10 10.67 -7.08
N THR A 126 -8.87 9.41 -7.44
CA THR A 126 -7.90 9.00 -8.46
C THR A 126 -8.64 8.51 -9.70
N PHE A 127 -8.12 8.87 -10.87
CA PHE A 127 -8.65 8.51 -12.19
C PHE A 127 -7.47 8.18 -13.10
N VAL A 128 -6.97 6.95 -12.95
CA VAL A 128 -5.64 6.54 -13.45
C VAL A 128 -5.80 5.72 -14.72
N GLU A 129 -5.49 6.30 -15.88
CA GLU A 129 -5.62 5.67 -17.21
C GLU A 129 -7.05 5.18 -17.49
N VAL A 130 -8.02 6.07 -17.27
CA VAL A 130 -9.44 5.77 -17.50
C VAL A 130 -10.05 6.73 -18.52
N ILE A 131 -9.57 7.97 -18.57
CA ILE A 131 -10.21 9.03 -19.35
C ILE A 131 -10.18 8.74 -20.85
N GLU A 132 -9.10 8.15 -21.33
CA GLU A 132 -8.86 7.71 -22.71
C GLU A 132 -9.78 6.57 -23.18
N HIS A 133 -10.39 5.85 -22.25
CA HIS A 133 -11.36 4.78 -22.54
C HIS A 133 -12.80 5.31 -22.66
N LEU A 134 -13.04 6.58 -22.33
CA LEU A 134 -14.38 7.15 -22.31
C LEU A 134 -14.84 7.58 -23.70
N TYR A 135 -16.07 7.20 -24.05
CA TYR A 135 -16.79 7.87 -25.14
C TYR A 135 -17.09 9.33 -24.79
N PRO A 136 -17.25 10.22 -25.78
CA PRO A 136 -17.44 11.66 -25.55
C PRO A 136 -18.56 12.00 -24.56
N GLU A 137 -19.70 11.30 -24.63
CA GLU A 137 -20.83 11.52 -23.71
C GLU A 137 -20.48 11.22 -22.24
N THR A 138 -19.68 10.19 -21.99
CA THR A 138 -19.22 9.82 -20.63
C THR A 138 -18.10 10.75 -20.16
N LEU A 139 -17.24 11.19 -21.07
CA LEU A 139 -16.19 12.16 -20.78
C LEU A 139 -16.78 13.48 -20.25
N GLU A 140 -17.91 13.93 -20.81
CA GLU A 140 -18.63 15.12 -20.35
C GLU A 140 -19.17 14.99 -18.91
N CYS A 141 -19.36 13.76 -18.41
CA CYS A 141 -19.78 13.48 -17.03
C CYS A 141 -18.64 13.60 -16.01
N VAL A 142 -17.37 13.52 -16.42
CA VAL A 142 -16.21 13.52 -15.49
C VAL A 142 -16.20 14.78 -14.62
N GLY A 143 -16.24 15.96 -15.24
CA GLY A 143 -16.27 17.23 -14.51
C GLY A 143 -17.45 17.36 -13.55
N PRO A 144 -18.70 17.24 -14.02
CA PRO A 144 -19.87 17.39 -13.17
C PRO A 144 -19.93 16.39 -12.02
N VAL A 145 -19.48 15.14 -12.22
CA VAL A 145 -19.54 14.12 -11.18
C VAL A 145 -18.34 14.21 -10.23
N ALA A 146 -17.11 14.15 -10.74
CA ALA A 146 -15.93 14.14 -9.89
C ALA A 146 -15.70 15.49 -9.20
N LEU A 147 -15.70 16.59 -9.95
CA LEU A 147 -15.41 17.93 -9.43
C LEU A 147 -16.65 18.67 -8.94
N GLY A 148 -17.81 18.42 -9.54
CA GLY A 148 -19.07 19.10 -9.21
C GLY A 148 -19.86 18.45 -8.08
N TYR A 149 -20.05 17.13 -8.13
CA TYR A 149 -20.89 16.40 -7.18
C TYR A 149 -20.08 15.87 -5.98
N TYR A 150 -18.99 15.13 -6.22
CA TYR A 150 -18.17 14.60 -5.12
C TYR A 150 -17.29 15.66 -4.44
N GLN A 151 -16.86 16.67 -5.21
CA GLN A 151 -16.05 17.80 -4.75
C GLN A 151 -14.91 17.35 -3.80
N PRO A 152 -13.96 16.51 -4.23
CA PRO A 152 -12.83 16.14 -3.39
C PRO A 152 -11.91 17.36 -3.17
N SER A 153 -11.09 17.36 -2.11
CA SER A 153 -10.02 18.38 -2.00
C SER A 153 -8.98 18.20 -3.10
N THR A 154 -8.74 16.95 -3.52
CA THR A 154 -7.78 16.60 -4.57
C THR A 154 -8.38 15.64 -5.59
N PHE A 155 -8.19 15.91 -6.87
CA PHE A 155 -8.54 14.97 -7.96
C PHE A 155 -7.30 14.74 -8.83
N ILE A 156 -6.90 13.48 -9.00
CA ILE A 156 -5.69 13.09 -9.72
C ILE A 156 -6.11 12.36 -10.98
N VAL A 157 -5.72 12.88 -12.14
CA VAL A 157 -5.98 12.25 -13.44
C VAL A 157 -4.67 11.86 -14.08
N THR A 158 -4.57 10.64 -14.60
CA THR A 158 -3.48 10.24 -15.49
C THR A 158 -4.03 9.79 -16.83
N THR A 159 -3.27 10.03 -17.88
CA THR A 159 -3.57 9.58 -19.24
C THR A 159 -2.26 9.42 -20.02
N PRO A 160 -2.21 8.59 -21.07
CA PRO A 160 -1.13 8.58 -22.04
C PRO A 160 -0.88 9.97 -22.64
N ASN A 161 0.39 10.27 -22.91
CA ASN A 161 0.79 11.42 -23.73
C ASN A 161 1.09 10.96 -25.16
N ALA A 162 0.24 11.35 -26.12
CA ALA A 162 0.38 10.96 -27.51
C ALA A 162 1.72 11.40 -28.13
N GLU A 163 2.29 12.53 -27.71
CA GLU A 163 3.56 13.05 -28.23
C GLU A 163 4.74 12.09 -27.98
N PHE A 164 4.65 11.28 -26.91
CA PHE A 164 5.66 10.29 -26.59
C PHE A 164 5.62 9.07 -27.55
N ASN A 165 4.56 8.92 -28.36
CA ASN A 165 4.39 7.78 -29.25
C ASN A 165 5.42 7.71 -30.38
N VAL A 166 6.18 8.79 -30.61
CA VAL A 166 7.35 8.80 -31.49
C VAL A 166 8.37 7.71 -31.13
N HIS A 167 8.41 7.26 -29.87
CA HIS A 167 9.31 6.21 -29.39
C HIS A 167 8.77 4.78 -29.55
N PHE A 168 7.55 4.63 -30.08
CA PHE A 168 6.93 3.34 -30.35
C PHE A 168 6.76 3.17 -31.87
N PRO A 169 7.73 2.55 -32.58
CA PRO A 169 7.72 2.46 -34.04
C PRO A 169 6.43 1.87 -34.62
N ASN A 170 5.82 0.92 -33.90
CA ASN A 170 4.59 0.24 -34.31
C ASN A 170 3.37 1.18 -34.34
N LEU A 171 3.39 2.28 -33.61
CA LEU A 171 2.27 3.23 -33.54
C LEU A 171 2.28 4.23 -34.69
N LYS A 172 3.37 4.29 -35.47
CA LYS A 172 3.51 5.16 -36.66
C LYS A 172 3.03 6.59 -36.41
N TYR A 173 3.43 7.15 -35.27
CA TYR A 173 2.99 8.47 -34.81
C TYR A 173 3.30 9.56 -35.87
N ASP A 174 2.40 10.55 -35.98
CA ASP A 174 2.44 11.63 -36.98
C ASP A 174 2.38 11.17 -38.45
N THR A 175 1.75 10.02 -38.70
CA THR A 175 1.46 9.50 -40.05
C THR A 175 -0.03 9.23 -40.24
N GLN A 176 -0.45 9.00 -41.50
CA GLN A 176 -1.84 8.62 -41.81
C GLN A 176 -2.23 7.23 -41.27
N GLU A 177 -1.25 6.43 -40.86
CA GLU A 177 -1.43 5.07 -40.33
C GLU A 177 -1.26 5.02 -38.80
N ALA A 178 -1.33 6.17 -38.13
CA ALA A 178 -1.15 6.25 -36.68
C ALA A 178 -2.20 5.42 -35.93
N THR A 179 -1.75 4.68 -34.93
CA THR A 179 -2.60 3.89 -34.03
C THR A 179 -2.37 4.29 -32.57
N PHE A 180 -3.33 3.94 -31.71
CA PHE A 180 -3.20 4.13 -30.27
C PHE A 180 -2.39 2.99 -29.63
N ARG A 181 -1.87 3.24 -28.42
CA ARG A 181 -1.14 2.25 -27.61
C ARG A 181 -1.98 1.04 -27.25
N HIS A 182 -3.31 1.20 -27.24
CA HIS A 182 -4.26 0.14 -26.99
C HIS A 182 -5.47 0.27 -27.91
N ASP A 183 -5.98 -0.86 -28.39
CA ASP A 183 -7.12 -0.93 -29.30
C ASP A 183 -8.44 -0.44 -28.68
N ASP A 184 -8.46 -0.26 -27.36
CA ASP A 184 -9.65 0.18 -26.63
C ASP A 184 -9.61 1.68 -26.32
N HIS A 185 -8.50 2.38 -26.57
CA HIS A 185 -8.45 3.83 -26.43
C HIS A 185 -9.41 4.47 -27.45
N LYS A 186 -10.20 5.44 -26.99
CA LYS A 186 -11.08 6.26 -27.84
C LYS A 186 -10.35 7.49 -28.36
N PHE A 187 -9.33 7.94 -27.64
CA PHE A 187 -8.42 9.01 -28.01
C PHE A 187 -7.10 8.88 -27.23
N GLU A 188 -6.05 9.55 -27.70
CA GLU A 188 -4.85 9.81 -26.92
C GLU A 188 -4.48 11.28 -27.07
N TRP A 189 -4.48 12.02 -25.96
CA TRP A 189 -4.22 13.46 -25.99
C TRP A 189 -2.73 13.79 -26.02
N THR A 190 -2.39 14.81 -26.79
CA THR A 190 -1.17 15.59 -26.61
C THR A 190 -1.18 16.32 -25.27
N ARG A 191 -0.04 16.87 -24.85
CA ARG A 191 0.05 17.69 -23.63
C ARG A 191 -0.78 18.95 -23.74
N ALA A 192 -0.89 19.53 -24.94
CA ALA A 192 -1.70 20.71 -25.18
C ALA A 192 -3.21 20.42 -25.00
N GLU A 193 -3.71 19.34 -25.59
CA GLU A 193 -5.11 18.93 -25.48
C GLU A 193 -5.47 18.57 -24.03
N PHE A 194 -4.60 17.82 -23.34
CA PHE A 194 -4.83 17.47 -21.94
C PHE A 194 -4.87 18.71 -21.03
N ARG A 195 -3.95 19.67 -21.23
CA ARG A 195 -3.95 20.93 -20.48
C ARG A 195 -5.21 21.75 -20.75
N GLN A 196 -5.60 21.88 -22.01
CA GLN A 196 -6.81 22.60 -22.40
C GLN A 196 -8.05 21.99 -21.73
N TRP A 197 -8.16 20.65 -21.74
CA TRP A 197 -9.24 19.96 -21.04
C TRP A 197 -9.19 20.26 -19.53
N CYS A 198 -8.04 20.12 -18.89
CA CYS A 198 -7.88 20.39 -17.46
C CYS A 198 -8.27 21.83 -17.07
N GLU A 199 -7.78 22.82 -17.82
CA GLU A 199 -8.06 24.24 -17.61
C GLU A 199 -9.56 24.53 -17.73
N SER A 200 -10.24 23.93 -18.71
CA SER A 200 -11.70 24.07 -18.84
C SER A 200 -12.47 23.50 -17.63
N GLN A 201 -11.98 22.41 -17.02
CA GLN A 201 -12.57 21.86 -15.81
C GLN A 201 -12.30 22.77 -14.60
N CYS A 202 -11.09 23.32 -14.48
CA CYS A 202 -10.72 24.27 -13.44
C CYS A 202 -11.59 25.52 -13.45
N GLU A 203 -11.79 26.14 -14.61
CA GLU A 203 -12.64 27.31 -14.79
C GLU A 203 -14.09 27.04 -14.39
N ARG A 204 -14.61 25.86 -14.74
CA ARG A 204 -16.01 25.49 -14.49
C ARG A 204 -16.31 25.10 -13.04
N TYR A 205 -15.35 24.47 -12.35
CA TYR A 205 -15.57 23.87 -11.03
C TYR A 205 -14.76 24.53 -9.90
N ASN A 206 -14.01 25.60 -10.18
CA ASN A 206 -13.22 26.35 -9.19
C ASN A 206 -12.12 25.49 -8.51
N TYR A 207 -11.32 24.83 -9.36
CA TYR A 207 -10.12 24.10 -8.98
C TYR A 207 -8.89 24.77 -9.58
N ALA A 208 -7.74 24.63 -8.92
CA ALA A 208 -6.43 24.84 -9.54
C ALA A 208 -5.88 23.51 -10.05
N VAL A 209 -5.03 23.53 -11.08
CA VAL A 209 -4.36 22.33 -11.59
C VAL A 209 -2.85 22.49 -11.60
N ALA A 210 -2.14 21.45 -11.18
CA ALA A 210 -0.71 21.28 -11.35
C ALA A 210 -0.42 20.08 -12.24
N TYR A 211 0.58 20.19 -13.10
CA TYR A 211 0.96 19.15 -14.04
C TYR A 211 2.23 18.42 -13.60
N ASP A 212 2.27 17.11 -13.79
CA ASP A 212 3.39 16.22 -13.49
C ASP A 212 3.41 15.08 -14.55
N GLY A 213 4.33 14.12 -14.44
CA GLY A 213 4.36 12.97 -15.31
C GLY A 213 5.40 11.91 -14.94
N VAL A 214 5.32 10.76 -15.61
CA VAL A 214 6.23 9.63 -15.42
C VAL A 214 6.58 8.97 -16.75
N GLY A 215 7.67 8.19 -16.75
CA GLY A 215 8.16 7.55 -17.97
C GLY A 215 8.82 8.54 -18.92
N TYR A 216 9.81 9.27 -18.44
CA TYR A 216 10.64 10.13 -19.29
C TYR A 216 11.62 9.29 -20.11
N TYR A 217 11.85 9.67 -21.35
CA TYR A 217 12.74 8.95 -22.27
C TYR A 217 14.17 8.91 -21.70
N HIS A 218 14.71 7.71 -21.46
CA HIS A 218 15.98 7.48 -20.75
C HIS A 218 16.11 8.26 -19.42
N GLY A 219 14.99 8.54 -18.74
CA GLY A 219 14.95 9.30 -17.49
C GLY A 219 15.18 10.82 -17.63
N LYS A 220 15.23 11.34 -18.86
CA LYS A 220 15.52 12.75 -19.14
C LYS A 220 14.25 13.61 -19.13
N GLN A 221 14.11 14.47 -18.12
CA GLN A 221 12.94 15.34 -17.96
C GLN A 221 12.83 16.45 -19.02
N ASP A 222 13.95 16.79 -19.66
CA ASP A 222 14.08 17.81 -20.71
C ASP A 222 13.78 17.27 -22.12
N ALA A 223 13.36 16.01 -22.24
CA ALA A 223 12.99 15.44 -23.53
C ALA A 223 11.81 16.22 -24.15
N PRO A 224 11.89 16.59 -25.45
CA PRO A 224 10.94 17.52 -26.07
C PRO A 224 9.50 17.02 -26.02
N GLU A 225 9.28 15.72 -26.18
CA GLU A 225 7.99 15.03 -26.10
C GLU A 225 7.39 14.97 -24.69
N GLY A 226 8.19 15.17 -23.65
CA GLY A 226 7.77 15.09 -22.25
C GLY A 226 7.62 13.64 -21.73
N PRO A 227 6.77 13.42 -20.71
CA PRO A 227 6.60 12.11 -20.08
C PRO A 227 5.71 11.18 -20.91
N CYS A 228 5.88 9.86 -20.79
CA CYS A 228 5.04 8.85 -21.42
C CYS A 228 3.60 8.84 -20.86
N THR A 229 3.44 9.04 -19.56
CA THR A 229 2.15 9.30 -18.89
C THR A 229 2.17 10.72 -18.33
N GLN A 230 1.16 11.50 -18.69
CA GLN A 230 0.92 12.84 -18.15
C GLN A 230 -0.06 12.77 -16.97
N ILE A 231 0.15 13.63 -15.99
CA ILE A 231 -0.59 13.65 -14.73
C ILE A 231 -1.09 15.07 -14.47
N ALA A 232 -2.37 15.22 -14.13
CA ALA A 232 -2.95 16.46 -13.63
C ALA A 232 -3.44 16.26 -12.20
N VAL A 233 -3.05 17.17 -11.31
CA VAL A 233 -3.46 17.21 -9.90
C VAL A 233 -4.31 18.45 -9.70
N PHE A 234 -5.62 18.25 -9.61
CA PHE A 234 -6.58 19.30 -9.31
C PHE A 234 -6.67 19.49 -7.79
N THR A 235 -6.60 20.74 -7.34
CA THR A 235 -6.79 21.12 -5.93
C THR A 235 -7.95 22.10 -5.81
N ARG A 236 -8.92 21.80 -4.95
CA ARG A 236 -10.10 22.65 -4.79
C ARG A 236 -9.70 24.01 -4.22
N ALA A 237 -10.08 25.10 -4.88
CA ALA A 237 -9.67 26.45 -4.48
C ALA A 237 -10.47 27.00 -3.29
N THR A 238 -11.63 26.42 -3.00
CA THR A 238 -12.54 26.85 -1.92
C THR A 238 -12.93 25.67 -1.02
N PRO A 239 -13.43 25.92 0.20
CA PRO A 239 -13.99 24.86 1.05
C PRO A 239 -15.12 24.11 0.34
N ARG A 240 -15.35 22.85 0.74
CA ARG A 240 -16.44 22.04 0.18
C ARG A 240 -17.76 22.75 0.40
N ASN A 241 -18.63 22.77 -0.60
CA ASN A 241 -20.01 23.16 -0.36
C ASN A 241 -20.74 21.97 0.26
N ASN A 242 -21.36 22.13 1.43
CA ASN A 242 -22.00 21.02 2.14
C ASN A 242 -23.31 20.55 1.49
N GLU A 243 -23.81 21.30 0.50
CA GLU A 243 -24.93 20.88 -0.33
C GLU A 243 -24.41 20.12 -1.55
N ALA A 244 -24.81 18.85 -1.68
CA ALA A 244 -24.55 18.08 -2.90
C ALA A 244 -25.18 18.81 -4.09
N ASN A 245 -24.39 19.10 -5.12
CA ASN A 245 -24.93 19.70 -6.33
C ASN A 245 -25.71 18.64 -7.12
N THR A 246 -26.99 18.50 -6.82
CA THR A 246 -27.90 17.50 -7.42
C THR A 246 -28.20 17.75 -8.91
N ASN A 247 -27.68 18.84 -9.49
CA ASN A 247 -27.90 19.23 -10.88
C ASN A 247 -26.82 18.72 -11.85
N ALA A 248 -25.91 17.82 -11.41
CA ALA A 248 -25.00 17.16 -12.32
C ALA A 248 -25.81 16.42 -13.41
N PRO A 249 -25.51 16.57 -14.71
CA PRO A 249 -26.16 15.79 -15.76
C PRO A 249 -25.91 14.30 -15.52
N LEU A 250 -26.95 13.60 -15.08
CA LEU A 250 -26.93 12.17 -14.84
C LEU A 250 -27.35 11.46 -16.12
N LEU A 251 -26.55 10.50 -16.59
CA LEU A 251 -27.07 9.50 -17.52
C LEU A 251 -28.02 8.62 -16.71
N LYS A 252 -29.27 8.46 -17.14
CA LYS A 252 -30.28 7.63 -16.43
C LYS A 252 -29.84 6.17 -16.46
N SER A 253 -29.04 5.73 -15.51
CA SER A 253 -28.73 4.32 -15.32
C SER A 253 -28.74 3.92 -13.85
N GLN A 254 -28.50 2.63 -13.61
CA GLN A 254 -28.61 2.00 -12.30
C GLN A 254 -27.62 2.64 -11.31
N GLN A 255 -28.07 2.90 -10.08
CA GLN A 255 -27.20 3.42 -9.03
C GLN A 255 -26.05 2.45 -8.72
N PRO A 256 -24.83 2.95 -8.43
CA PRO A 256 -23.73 2.10 -8.03
C PRO A 256 -24.09 1.18 -6.86
N GLN A 257 -23.73 -0.10 -6.97
CA GLN A 257 -24.00 -1.12 -5.97
C GLN A 257 -22.72 -1.46 -5.20
N LEU A 258 -22.76 -1.40 -3.87
CA LEU A 258 -21.69 -1.97 -3.04
C LEU A 258 -21.63 -3.49 -3.24
N LEU A 259 -20.53 -4.00 -3.79
CA LEU A 259 -20.30 -5.42 -4.01
C LEU A 259 -19.74 -6.12 -2.77
N CYS A 260 -18.71 -5.52 -2.17
CA CYS A 260 -18.09 -6.04 -0.97
C CYS A 260 -17.46 -4.92 -0.13
N ARG A 261 -17.35 -5.23 1.17
CA ARG A 261 -16.62 -4.45 2.16
C ARG A 261 -15.55 -5.34 2.76
N ILE A 262 -14.30 -4.91 2.70
CA ILE A 262 -13.14 -5.57 3.29
C ILE A 262 -12.69 -4.70 4.46
N ILE A 263 -12.48 -5.31 5.64
CA ILE A 263 -12.04 -4.61 6.84
C ILE A 263 -10.70 -5.21 7.26
N LEU A 264 -9.64 -4.42 7.15
CA LEU A 264 -8.29 -4.87 7.49
C LEU A 264 -8.15 -4.95 9.03
N PRO A 265 -7.62 -6.06 9.57
CA PRO A 265 -7.46 -6.24 11.00
C PRO A 265 -6.46 -5.22 11.56
N SER A 266 -6.75 -4.66 12.72
CA SER A 266 -5.93 -3.62 13.36
C SER A 266 -5.95 -3.78 14.88
N TYR A 267 -5.05 -3.09 15.59
CA TYR A 267 -4.98 -3.15 17.07
C TYR A 267 -6.21 -2.61 17.81
N THR A 268 -7.23 -2.11 17.10
CA THR A 268 -8.53 -1.78 17.70
C THR A 268 -9.43 -3.00 17.85
N VAL A 269 -9.12 -4.11 17.16
CA VAL A 269 -9.72 -5.42 17.42
C VAL A 269 -9.22 -5.91 18.77
N ARG A 270 -10.11 -6.43 19.61
CA ARG A 270 -9.67 -7.11 20.85
C ARG A 270 -8.87 -8.33 20.43
N LEU A 271 -7.56 -8.24 20.60
CA LEU A 271 -6.68 -9.38 20.36
C LEU A 271 -6.93 -10.44 21.42
N ASP A 272 -6.92 -11.69 20.99
CA ASP A 272 -6.88 -12.76 21.95
C ASP A 272 -5.54 -12.72 22.71
N ARG A 273 -5.52 -13.33 23.88
CA ARG A 273 -4.33 -13.32 24.74
C ARG A 273 -3.13 -14.00 24.08
N ARG A 274 -3.34 -14.96 23.17
CA ARG A 274 -2.26 -15.70 22.50
C ARG A 274 -1.52 -14.83 21.48
N ALA A 275 -2.25 -14.03 20.71
CA ALA A 275 -1.65 -13.06 19.79
C ALA A 275 -0.79 -12.03 20.54
N ILE A 276 -1.23 -11.60 21.72
CA ILE A 276 -0.46 -10.69 22.57
C ILE A 276 0.81 -11.35 23.10
N HIS A 277 0.73 -12.61 23.50
CA HIS A 277 1.90 -13.38 23.93
C HIS A 277 2.90 -13.59 22.79
N ALA A 278 2.43 -13.95 21.58
CA ALA A 278 3.30 -14.17 20.42
C ALA A 278 4.13 -12.92 20.06
N GLU A 279 3.51 -11.73 20.13
CA GLU A 279 4.23 -10.48 19.88
C GLU A 279 5.28 -10.18 20.96
N ILE A 280 4.93 -10.41 22.23
CA ILE A 280 5.86 -10.26 23.34
C ILE A 280 7.06 -11.23 23.17
N ASP A 281 6.81 -12.48 22.75
CA ASP A 281 7.87 -13.46 22.45
C ASP A 281 8.79 -12.98 21.32
N LEU A 282 8.24 -12.40 20.23
CA LEU A 282 9.04 -11.86 19.12
C LEU A 282 9.98 -10.74 19.59
N VAL A 283 9.46 -9.77 20.34
CA VAL A 283 10.25 -8.66 20.90
C VAL A 283 11.29 -9.19 21.88
N ALA A 284 10.90 -10.08 22.79
CA ALA A 284 11.79 -10.68 23.77
C ALA A 284 12.94 -11.45 23.10
N GLN A 285 12.63 -12.29 22.11
CA GLN A 285 13.62 -13.06 21.38
C GLN A 285 14.62 -12.16 20.63
N SER A 286 14.15 -11.05 20.05
CA SER A 286 15.02 -10.05 19.41
C SER A 286 15.94 -9.36 20.42
N LEU A 287 15.43 -8.95 21.58
CA LEU A 287 16.21 -8.34 22.66
C LEU A 287 17.26 -9.30 23.24
N VAL A 288 16.90 -10.56 23.47
CA VAL A 288 17.84 -11.60 23.94
C VAL A 288 18.93 -11.85 22.90
N SER A 289 18.55 -11.99 21.62
CA SER A 289 19.51 -12.22 20.54
C SER A 289 20.49 -11.05 20.39
N SER A 290 20.00 -9.81 20.48
CA SER A 290 20.83 -8.60 20.42
C SER A 290 21.79 -8.51 21.62
N THR A 291 21.29 -8.80 22.82
CA THR A 291 22.10 -8.81 24.06
C THR A 291 23.19 -9.88 24.00
N TYR A 292 22.83 -11.09 23.55
CA TYR A 292 23.77 -12.19 23.35
C TYR A 292 24.85 -11.83 22.31
N LEU A 293 24.45 -11.29 21.16
CA LEU A 293 25.40 -10.89 20.11
C LEU A 293 26.38 -9.80 20.60
N ALA A 294 25.88 -8.82 21.37
CA ALA A 294 26.71 -7.78 21.96
C ALA A 294 27.71 -8.33 22.99
N GLN A 295 27.30 -9.31 23.80
CA GLN A 295 28.15 -9.96 24.79
C GLN A 295 29.25 -10.81 24.12
N VAL A 296 28.90 -11.60 23.10
CA VAL A 296 29.83 -12.45 22.33
C VAL A 296 30.86 -11.62 21.56
N LEU A 297 30.43 -10.51 20.93
CA LEU A 297 31.32 -9.68 20.11
C LEU A 297 32.27 -8.80 20.92
N LEU A 298 31.88 -8.38 22.12
CA LEU A 298 32.68 -7.46 22.93
C LEU A 298 33.58 -8.18 23.94
N HIS A 299 33.18 -9.35 24.43
CA HIS A 299 33.92 -10.06 25.48
C HIS A 299 33.76 -11.59 25.41
N PRO A 300 34.61 -12.31 24.66
CA PRO A 300 34.59 -13.77 24.55
C PRO A 300 34.73 -14.50 25.91
N ASP A 301 35.39 -13.86 26.88
CA ASP A 301 35.67 -14.43 28.20
C ASP A 301 34.55 -14.17 29.24
N ILE A 302 33.49 -13.43 28.90
CA ILE A 302 32.42 -13.02 29.84
C ILE A 302 31.18 -13.92 29.78
N ALA A 303 31.14 -14.92 28.89
CA ALA A 303 30.04 -15.90 28.87
C ALA A 303 29.82 -16.61 30.22
N ALA A 304 30.85 -16.66 31.08
CA ALA A 304 30.80 -17.26 32.42
C ALA A 304 30.30 -16.32 33.55
N THR A 305 29.96 -15.06 33.25
CA THR A 305 29.50 -14.10 34.28
C THR A 305 28.06 -13.65 34.02
N LEU A 306 27.16 -14.60 33.81
CA LEU A 306 25.74 -14.35 33.99
C LEU A 306 25.47 -14.13 35.48
N SER A 307 24.84 -13.00 35.78
CA SER A 307 24.37 -12.57 37.10
C SER A 307 23.97 -13.74 38.00
N ALA A 308 24.51 -13.77 39.23
CA ALA A 308 24.26 -14.81 40.23
C ALA A 308 22.78 -14.96 40.64
N ASP A 309 21.90 -14.09 40.14
CA ASP A 309 20.49 -14.01 40.49
C ASP A 309 19.53 -14.38 39.31
N CYS A 310 20.06 -14.77 38.14
CA CYS A 310 19.24 -15.22 37.01
C CYS A 310 18.92 -16.73 37.08
N PRO A 311 17.67 -17.16 36.81
CA PRO A 311 17.36 -18.58 36.61
C PRO A 311 18.18 -19.19 35.47
N ALA A 312 18.61 -20.44 35.64
CA ALA A 312 19.46 -21.13 34.68
C ALA A 312 18.82 -21.18 33.28
N GLY A 313 19.58 -20.81 32.25
CA GLY A 313 19.13 -20.80 30.85
C GLY A 313 18.24 -19.60 30.47
N THR A 314 18.14 -18.58 31.33
CA THR A 314 17.35 -17.37 31.06
C THR A 314 18.19 -16.11 31.22
N THR A 315 17.74 -15.01 30.59
CA THR A 315 18.27 -13.67 30.83
C THR A 315 17.15 -12.75 31.29
N GLU A 316 17.47 -11.81 32.18
CA GLU A 316 16.54 -10.75 32.54
C GLU A 316 16.36 -9.81 31.35
N ILE A 317 15.10 -9.47 31.04
CA ILE A 317 14.76 -8.41 30.09
C ILE A 317 14.06 -7.30 30.88
N PRO A 318 14.60 -6.07 30.89
CA PRO A 318 13.93 -4.95 31.54
C PRO A 318 12.54 -4.71 30.94
N LEU A 319 11.54 -4.49 31.79
CA LEU A 319 10.16 -4.17 31.36
C LEU A 319 10.13 -3.00 30.37
N ASP A 320 11.01 -2.01 30.57
CA ASP A 320 11.09 -0.82 29.73
C ASP A 320 11.62 -1.11 28.32
N GLU A 321 12.44 -2.15 28.14
CA GLU A 321 12.90 -2.57 26.81
C GLU A 321 11.74 -3.22 26.03
N ILE A 322 10.96 -4.10 26.68
CA ILE A 322 9.76 -4.70 26.08
C ILE A 322 8.71 -3.62 25.80
N TRP A 323 8.52 -2.68 26.73
CA TRP A 323 7.61 -1.55 26.58
C TRP A 323 8.14 -0.48 25.60
N SER A 324 9.39 -0.55 25.15
CA SER A 324 9.93 0.36 24.14
C SER A 324 9.35 0.06 22.75
N ASP A 325 8.86 -1.16 22.54
CA ASP A 325 8.24 -1.57 21.29
C ASP A 325 6.86 -0.91 21.07
N PRO A 326 6.64 -0.18 19.96
CA PRO A 326 5.39 0.51 19.68
C PRO A 326 4.17 -0.41 19.60
N THR A 327 4.36 -1.64 19.10
CA THR A 327 3.30 -2.62 18.94
C THR A 327 2.87 -3.16 20.29
N VAL A 328 3.81 -3.62 21.12
CA VAL A 328 3.54 -4.09 22.48
C VAL A 328 2.82 -3.02 23.29
N ARG A 329 3.29 -1.76 23.26
CA ARG A 329 2.59 -0.65 23.93
C ARG A 329 1.16 -0.48 23.48
N ARG A 330 0.92 -0.56 22.17
CA ARG A 330 -0.42 -0.35 21.60
C ARG A 330 -1.35 -1.50 21.94
N MET A 331 -0.86 -2.73 22.04
CA MET A 331 -1.64 -3.92 22.38
C MET A 331 -2.02 -3.95 23.86
N THR A 332 -1.04 -3.70 24.73
CA THR A 332 -1.20 -3.80 26.19
C THR A 332 -1.71 -2.51 26.83
N LYS A 333 -1.74 -1.39 26.08
CA LYS A 333 -2.27 -0.05 26.41
C LYS A 333 -1.56 0.69 27.54
N THR A 334 -1.14 -0.02 28.58
CA THR A 334 -0.46 0.52 29.76
C THR A 334 0.65 -0.42 30.20
N ARG A 335 1.69 0.11 30.86
CA ARG A 335 2.75 -0.71 31.48
C ARG A 335 2.17 -1.79 32.40
N ARG A 336 1.14 -1.43 33.15
CA ARG A 336 0.39 -2.37 33.99
C ARG A 336 -0.23 -3.50 33.17
N GLY A 337 -0.86 -3.17 32.04
CA GLY A 337 -1.38 -4.17 31.12
C GLY A 337 -0.30 -5.13 30.62
N LEU A 338 0.89 -4.61 30.27
CA LEU A 338 2.03 -5.46 29.90
C LEU A 338 2.43 -6.41 31.04
N ILE A 339 2.50 -5.93 32.29
CA ILE A 339 2.78 -6.77 33.46
C ILE A 339 1.72 -7.89 33.59
N GLU A 340 0.44 -7.58 33.43
CA GLU A 340 -0.65 -8.57 33.49
C GLU A 340 -0.50 -9.67 32.41
N TYR A 341 0.03 -9.35 31.23
CA TYR A 341 0.34 -10.35 30.20
C TYR A 341 1.62 -11.14 30.52
N LEU A 342 2.67 -10.48 31.01
CA LEU A 342 3.95 -11.12 31.34
C LEU A 342 3.84 -12.10 32.52
N VAL A 343 3.05 -11.77 33.54
CA VAL A 343 2.81 -12.63 34.71
C VAL A 343 2.17 -13.96 34.32
N ASP A 344 1.26 -13.92 33.33
CA ASP A 344 0.54 -15.09 32.84
C ASP A 344 1.18 -15.69 31.56
N HIS A 345 2.40 -15.27 31.20
CA HIS A 345 3.05 -15.64 29.96
C HIS A 345 3.75 -17.01 30.07
N PRO A 346 3.55 -17.96 29.14
CA PRO A 346 4.13 -19.30 29.24
C PRO A 346 5.67 -19.33 29.18
N SER A 347 6.26 -18.42 28.40
CA SER A 347 7.72 -18.34 28.20
C SER A 347 8.47 -17.56 29.30
N PHE A 348 7.80 -16.68 30.05
CA PHE A 348 8.48 -15.83 31.03
C PHE A 348 8.47 -16.44 32.42
N GLN A 349 9.62 -16.40 33.09
CA GLN A 349 9.68 -16.57 34.53
C GLN A 349 9.65 -15.18 35.19
N VAL A 350 8.71 -14.98 36.11
CA VAL A 350 8.49 -13.69 36.76
C VAL A 350 8.82 -13.78 38.24
N LEU A 351 9.74 -12.95 38.72
CA LEU A 351 10.08 -12.81 40.13
C LEU A 351 9.68 -11.43 40.63
N THR A 352 9.29 -11.35 41.90
CA THR A 352 9.03 -10.08 42.57
C THR A 352 10.13 -9.80 43.59
N GLY A 353 10.61 -8.56 43.65
CA GLY A 353 11.67 -8.16 44.57
C GLY A 353 11.26 -8.26 46.05
N PRO A 354 12.21 -8.28 47.00
CA PRO A 354 11.95 -8.51 48.43
C PRO A 354 11.07 -7.44 49.13
N ALA A 355 10.72 -6.35 48.45
CA ALA A 355 9.81 -5.30 48.93
C ALA A 355 8.36 -5.42 48.39
N PHE A 356 8.02 -6.52 47.70
CA PHE A 356 6.70 -6.70 47.12
C PHE A 356 5.62 -6.88 48.21
N ARG A 357 4.62 -6.00 48.21
CA ARG A 357 3.36 -6.17 48.95
C ARG A 357 2.29 -6.61 47.96
N GLU A 358 1.55 -7.68 48.28
CA GLU A 358 0.54 -8.36 47.45
C GLU A 358 -0.53 -7.46 46.78
N ASN A 359 -0.57 -6.15 47.06
CA ASN A 359 -1.53 -5.19 46.52
C ASN A 359 -0.92 -4.07 45.63
N CYS A 360 0.35 -4.16 45.22
CA CYS A 360 1.02 -3.09 44.46
C CYS A 360 1.31 -3.47 42.99
N LEU A 361 0.26 -3.69 42.18
CA LEU A 361 0.37 -3.76 40.69
C LEU A 361 0.71 -2.40 40.03
N ASN A 362 0.94 -1.35 40.82
CA ASN A 362 1.17 0.02 40.34
C ASN A 362 2.64 0.46 40.39
N ASP A 363 3.54 -0.37 40.94
CA ASP A 363 4.96 -0.04 41.07
C ASP A 363 5.79 -0.93 40.13
N SER A 364 6.30 -0.36 39.04
CA SER A 364 7.09 -1.09 38.03
C SER A 364 8.49 -1.49 38.52
N THR A 365 8.89 -1.03 39.70
CA THR A 365 10.26 -1.19 40.22
C THR A 365 10.52 -2.52 40.93
N GLY A 366 9.49 -3.34 41.14
CA GLY A 366 9.58 -4.60 41.88
C GLY A 366 9.43 -5.87 41.05
N TRP A 367 9.31 -5.78 39.72
CA TRP A 367 9.08 -6.93 38.84
C TRP A 367 10.33 -7.24 38.01
N HIS A 368 10.77 -8.50 38.06
CA HIS A 368 11.90 -9.02 37.28
C HIS A 368 11.37 -10.08 36.31
N PHE A 369 11.65 -9.89 35.02
CA PHE A 369 11.13 -10.72 33.92
C PHE A 369 12.29 -11.45 33.25
N PHE A 370 12.28 -12.79 33.31
CA PHE A 370 13.32 -13.62 32.75
C PHE A 370 12.79 -14.40 31.55
N TYR A 371 13.54 -14.36 30.45
CA TYR A 371 13.19 -15.02 29.19
C TYR A 371 14.24 -16.06 28.79
N PRO A 372 13.86 -17.21 28.21
CA PRO A 372 14.80 -18.24 27.78
C PRO A 372 15.80 -17.74 26.74
N VAL A 373 17.07 -18.08 26.92
CA VAL A 373 18.09 -17.93 25.90
C VAL A 373 18.08 -19.19 25.05
N SER A 374 17.74 -19.09 23.75
CA SER A 374 17.78 -20.28 22.90
C SER A 374 19.23 -20.67 22.61
N GLU A 375 19.56 -21.97 22.71
CA GLU A 375 20.89 -22.51 22.34
C GLU A 375 21.18 -22.41 20.83
N ALA A 376 20.22 -21.96 20.02
CA ALA A 376 20.33 -21.93 18.56
C ALA A 376 21.39 -20.94 18.00
N THR A 377 22.05 -20.16 18.85
CA THR A 377 23.15 -19.27 18.46
C THR A 377 24.54 -19.90 18.62
N THR A 378 24.68 -21.16 19.07
CA THR A 378 25.99 -21.83 19.15
C THR A 378 26.50 -22.37 17.82
N ASP A 379 25.66 -22.52 16.80
CA ASP A 379 26.09 -23.01 15.47
C ASP A 379 26.71 -21.90 14.58
N ALA A 380 26.73 -20.65 15.06
CA ALA A 380 27.36 -19.52 14.36
C ALA A 380 28.90 -19.50 14.45
N GLU A 381 29.53 -20.51 15.06
CA GLU A 381 30.99 -20.70 15.03
C GLU A 381 31.52 -21.14 13.65
N GLN A 382 30.67 -21.42 12.65
CA GLN A 382 31.11 -21.69 11.28
C GLN A 382 30.71 -20.58 10.30
N ASN A 383 31.61 -19.60 10.16
CA ASN A 383 31.80 -18.73 8.98
C ASN A 383 30.62 -17.81 8.55
N PRO A 384 30.65 -16.51 8.90
CA PRO A 384 29.61 -15.54 8.54
C PRO A 384 29.46 -15.26 7.03
N LEU A 385 30.37 -15.74 6.19
CA LEU A 385 30.37 -15.53 4.74
C LEU A 385 29.78 -16.71 3.94
N ALA A 386 29.32 -17.79 4.59
CA ALA A 386 28.77 -18.95 3.90
C ALA A 386 27.23 -18.94 3.79
N ASN A 387 26.52 -18.16 4.62
CA ASN A 387 25.07 -18.28 4.77
C ASN A 387 24.21 -17.36 3.89
N THR A 388 24.82 -16.59 2.98
CA THR A 388 24.04 -15.83 1.97
C THR A 388 23.54 -16.68 0.81
N ASN A 389 23.98 -17.95 0.70
CA ASN A 389 23.58 -18.86 -0.38
C ASN A 389 22.61 -19.97 0.07
N ALA A 390 22.29 -20.09 1.37
CA ALA A 390 21.36 -21.11 1.86
C ALA A 390 19.90 -20.65 1.83
N CYS A 391 19.65 -19.33 1.94
CA CYS A 391 18.29 -18.78 1.93
C CYS A 391 17.63 -18.81 0.54
N THR A 392 18.38 -19.12 -0.53
CA THR A 392 17.83 -19.28 -1.88
C THR A 392 17.41 -20.71 -2.20
N ALA A 393 17.82 -21.72 -1.42
CA ALA A 393 17.53 -23.12 -1.75
C ALA A 393 16.24 -23.67 -1.10
N GLU A 394 15.82 -23.13 0.05
CA GLU A 394 14.56 -23.57 0.71
C GLU A 394 13.30 -22.87 0.18
N CYS A 395 13.44 -21.76 -0.56
CA CYS A 395 12.31 -21.13 -1.25
C CYS A 395 11.85 -21.92 -2.49
N ASP A 396 12.73 -22.73 -3.09
CA ASP A 396 12.43 -23.53 -4.29
C ASP A 396 11.69 -24.85 -3.97
N ALA A 397 11.51 -25.20 -2.69
CA ALA A 397 10.86 -26.45 -2.28
C ALA A 397 9.36 -26.31 -1.93
N ILE A 398 8.82 -25.08 -1.87
CA ILE A 398 7.40 -24.82 -1.53
C ILE A 398 6.53 -24.61 -2.79
N TYR A 399 7.16 -24.40 -3.95
CA TYR A 399 6.48 -24.27 -5.25
C TYR A 399 6.94 -25.36 -6.22
N PRO A 400 6.23 -26.50 -6.35
CA PRO A 400 6.43 -27.34 -7.52
C PRO A 400 5.98 -26.54 -8.75
N VAL A 401 6.96 -26.18 -9.59
CA VAL A 401 6.72 -25.70 -10.94
C VAL A 401 6.11 -26.88 -11.71
N ASP A 402 4.80 -26.82 -11.96
CA ASP A 402 4.12 -27.74 -12.87
C ASP A 402 4.50 -27.36 -14.32
N PRO A 403 5.20 -28.22 -15.09
CA PRO A 403 5.62 -27.90 -16.45
C PRO A 403 4.52 -28.03 -17.51
N ASP A 404 3.30 -28.46 -17.15
CA ASP A 404 2.28 -28.89 -18.12
C ASP A 404 0.97 -28.07 -18.11
N TYR A 405 1.05 -26.73 -17.98
CA TYR A 405 -0.07 -25.84 -18.33
C TYR A 405 0.19 -25.10 -19.64
N GLY A 406 0.16 -25.85 -20.74
CA GLY A 406 -0.12 -25.30 -22.07
C GLY A 406 -1.63 -25.10 -22.23
N TRP A 407 -2.06 -23.88 -22.59
CA TRP A 407 -3.40 -23.64 -23.11
C TRP A 407 -3.36 -22.74 -24.33
N THR A 408 -3.88 -23.32 -25.41
CA THR A 408 -4.61 -22.67 -26.51
C THR A 408 -5.59 -21.63 -26.03
#